data_AF-A0A0E2BGR4-F1
#
_entry.id   AF-A0A0E2BGR4-F1
#
_cell.length_a   1.000
_cell.length_b   1.000
_cell.length_c   1.000
_cell.angle_alpha   90.00
_cell.angle_beta   90.00
_cell.angle_gamma   90.00
#
_symmetry.space_group_name_H-M   'P 1'
#
loop_
_entity.id
_entity.type
_entity.pdbx_description
1 polymer ?
#
loop_
_entity_poly.entity_id
_entity_poly.type
_entity_poly.pdbx_seq_one_letter_code
_entity_poly.pdbx_strand_id
1 'polypeptide(L)'
;MKGVIDPNLGKWMKLISRKNDFRKIVSTLNSFYIPKIPFSKLGEGQKMRIRLAQKRIQKFEVLLKKINDYEFIIFLQIENQFESWVYVDGIREEKERFLKDGKNDHPIFQYISISDLYENNCVFANEEETKILNSKDSA
;
A
#
# COMPACT_ATOMS: atom_id res chain seq x y z
N MET A 1 -15.10 -12.63 -18.46
CA MET A 1 -15.95 -12.31 -17.28
C MET A 1 -16.52 -10.92 -17.50
N LYS A 2 -17.81 -10.70 -17.25
CA LYS A 2 -18.41 -9.35 -17.31
C LYS A 2 -17.57 -8.43 -16.41
N GLY A 3 -17.01 -7.37 -16.99
CA GLY A 3 -16.18 -6.41 -16.27
C GLY A 3 -17.01 -5.78 -15.16
N VAL A 4 -16.79 -6.24 -13.94
CA VAL A 4 -17.27 -5.54 -12.75
C VAL A 4 -16.43 -4.28 -12.71
N ILE A 5 -17.03 -3.16 -13.12
CA ILE A 5 -16.39 -1.86 -12.99
C ILE A 5 -16.22 -1.65 -11.49
N ASP A 6 -14.96 -1.66 -11.02
CA ASP A 6 -14.65 -1.34 -9.64
C ASP A 6 -15.09 0.11 -9.38
N PRO A 7 -16.15 0.34 -8.57
CA PRO A 7 -16.69 1.67 -8.35
C PRO A 7 -15.68 2.58 -7.61
N ASN A 8 -14.65 1.99 -7.01
CA ASN A 8 -13.62 2.69 -6.25
C ASN A 8 -12.38 2.99 -7.10
N LEU A 9 -12.33 2.56 -8.37
CA LEU A 9 -11.20 2.79 -9.26
C LEU A 9 -10.89 4.29 -9.37
N GLY A 10 -9.63 4.66 -9.18
CA GLY A 10 -9.20 6.06 -9.19
C GLY A 10 -9.68 6.89 -7.99
N LYS A 11 -10.38 6.30 -7.00
CA LYS A 11 -10.74 6.98 -5.75
C LYS A 11 -9.70 6.69 -4.66
N TRP A 12 -9.51 7.67 -3.78
CA TRP A 12 -8.65 7.53 -2.60
C TRP A 12 -9.41 6.82 -1.49
N MET A 13 -8.81 5.75 -0.99
CA MET A 13 -9.34 4.92 0.08
C MET A 13 -8.38 4.93 1.28
N LYS A 14 -8.87 5.26 2.46
CA LYS A 14 -8.10 5.31 3.71
C LYS A 14 -8.10 3.96 4.40
N LEU A 15 -6.91 3.47 4.76
CA LEU A 15 -6.75 2.27 5.58
C LEU A 15 -7.12 2.54 7.04
N ILE A 16 -8.21 1.92 7.50
CA ILE A 16 -8.74 2.13 8.86
C ILE A 16 -8.40 0.99 9.82
N SER A 17 -8.19 -0.22 9.30
CA SER A 17 -7.87 -1.42 10.09
C SER A 17 -6.66 -2.17 9.50
N ARG A 18 -6.15 -3.18 10.23
CA ARG A 18 -4.99 -4.00 9.82
C ARG A 18 -3.73 -3.21 9.43
N LYS A 19 -3.54 -2.01 10.00
CA LYS A 19 -2.34 -1.17 9.83
C LYS A 19 -1.01 -1.90 10.11
N ASN A 20 -1.00 -2.90 10.98
CA ASN A 20 0.18 -3.74 11.24
C ASN A 20 0.53 -4.66 10.07
N ASP A 21 -0.45 -5.11 9.28
CA ASP A 21 -0.18 -5.93 8.11
C ASP A 21 0.37 -5.08 6.97
N PHE A 22 -0.14 -3.86 6.78
CA PHE A 22 0.49 -2.87 5.89
C PHE A 22 1.96 -2.63 6.25
N ARG A 23 2.26 -2.46 7.56
CA ARG A 23 3.64 -2.33 8.04
C ARG A 23 4.50 -3.54 7.68
N LYS A 24 3.98 -4.77 7.79
CA LYS A 24 4.72 -5.99 7.41
C LYS A 24 5.03 -5.98 5.90
N ILE A 25 4.05 -5.61 5.07
CA ILE A 25 4.26 -5.48 3.62
C ILE A 25 5.40 -4.48 3.34
N VAL A 26 5.34 -3.28 3.91
CA VAL A 26 6.40 -2.27 3.75
C VAL A 26 7.75 -2.78 4.27
N SER A 27 7.77 -3.48 5.40
CA SER A 27 9.01 -4.08 5.93
C SER A 27 9.63 -5.07 4.94
N THR A 28 8.81 -5.95 4.35
CA THR A 28 9.27 -6.90 3.34
C THR A 28 9.83 -6.18 2.12
N LEU A 29 9.10 -5.18 1.59
CA LEU A 29 9.56 -4.40 0.44
C LEU A 29 10.88 -3.68 0.71
N ASN A 30 11.05 -3.12 1.91
CA ASN A 30 12.30 -2.48 2.30
C ASN A 30 13.48 -3.44 2.23
N SER A 31 13.30 -4.72 2.58
CA SER A 31 14.36 -5.74 2.52
C SER A 31 14.83 -6.06 1.11
N PHE A 32 14.00 -5.86 0.09
CA PHE A 32 14.33 -6.12 -1.31
C PHE A 32 14.77 -4.87 -2.07
N TYR A 33 14.10 -3.73 -1.85
CA TYR A 33 14.25 -2.55 -2.70
C TYR A 33 15.07 -1.42 -2.10
N ILE A 34 15.28 -1.38 -0.78
CA ILE A 34 16.12 -0.33 -0.20
C ILE A 34 17.60 -0.77 -0.24
N PRO A 35 18.50 0.05 -0.81
CA PRO A 35 19.92 -0.26 -0.84
C PRO A 35 20.50 -0.40 0.58
N LYS A 36 21.42 -1.36 0.75
CA LYS A 36 22.15 -1.58 2.00
C LYS A 36 23.28 -0.56 2.17
N ILE A 37 22.92 0.72 2.23
CA ILE A 37 23.82 1.86 2.47
C ILE A 37 23.55 2.49 3.83
N PRO A 38 24.47 3.30 4.38
CA PRO A 38 24.24 4.00 5.64
C PRO A 38 22.95 4.81 5.62
N PHE A 39 22.19 4.77 6.72
CA PHE A 39 20.88 5.43 6.83
C PHE A 39 20.92 6.93 6.49
N SER A 40 22.03 7.61 6.79
CA SER A 40 22.24 9.03 6.46
C SER A 40 22.23 9.32 4.96
N LYS A 41 22.58 8.34 4.11
CA LYS A 41 22.63 8.46 2.65
C LYS A 41 21.32 8.10 1.95
N LEU A 42 20.32 7.61 2.68
CA LEU A 42 19.02 7.28 2.12
C LEU A 42 18.20 8.55 1.83
N GLY A 43 17.33 8.49 0.81
CA GLY A 43 16.34 9.53 0.58
C GLY A 43 15.30 9.58 1.72
N GLU A 44 14.65 10.73 1.93
CA GLU A 44 13.69 10.88 3.03
C GLU A 44 12.53 9.89 2.95
N GLY A 45 11.99 9.63 1.75
CA GLY A 45 10.96 8.61 1.53
C GLY A 45 11.38 7.20 1.97
N GLN A 46 12.62 6.80 1.64
CA GLN A 46 13.20 5.54 2.09
C GLN A 46 13.36 5.50 3.61
N LYS A 47 13.85 6.58 4.22
CA LYS A 47 13.96 6.70 5.67
C LYS A 47 12.59 6.58 6.34
N MET A 48 11.56 7.22 5.80
CA MET A 48 10.19 7.13 6.30
C MET A 48 9.67 5.69 6.26
N ARG A 49 9.83 4.98 5.13
CA ARG A 49 9.43 3.57 5.01
C ARG A 49 10.17 2.67 6.00
N ILE A 50 11.45 2.90 6.25
CA ILE A 50 12.22 2.17 7.28
C ILE A 50 11.66 2.45 8.68
N ARG A 51 11.44 3.73 9.03
CA ARG A 51 10.89 4.11 10.33
C ARG A 51 9.51 3.48 10.56
N LEU A 52 8.67 3.45 9.53
CA LEU A 52 7.39 2.76 9.59
C LEU A 52 7.56 1.28 9.95
N ALA A 53 8.50 0.58 9.31
CA ALA A 53 8.75 -0.85 9.54
C ALA A 53 9.26 -1.16 10.95
N GLN A 54 10.03 -0.26 11.57
CA GLN A 54 10.66 -0.45 12.89
C GLN A 54 9.68 -0.46 14.10
N LYS A 55 8.35 -0.48 13.87
CA LYS A 55 7.28 -0.52 14.90
C LYS A 55 7.27 0.61 15.93
N ARG A 56 8.14 1.62 15.82
CA ARG A 56 8.19 2.78 16.72
C ARG A 56 7.08 3.80 16.44
N ILE A 57 6.62 3.86 15.19
CA ILE A 57 5.57 4.80 14.77
C ILE A 57 4.20 4.24 15.14
N GLN A 58 3.51 4.88 16.08
CA GLN A 58 2.15 4.46 16.44
C GLN A 58 1.09 5.16 15.59
N LYS A 59 1.33 6.42 15.24
CA LYS A 59 0.39 7.25 14.47
C LYS A 59 0.91 7.44 13.05
N PHE A 60 0.19 6.88 12.09
CA PHE A 60 0.43 7.07 10.66
C PHE A 60 -0.87 6.87 9.90
N GLU A 61 -1.00 7.54 8.76
CA GLU A 61 -2.13 7.38 7.86
C GLU A 61 -1.66 6.82 6.51
N VAL A 62 -2.53 6.00 5.91
CA VAL A 62 -2.29 5.37 4.62
C VAL A 62 -3.51 5.59 3.76
N LEU A 63 -3.30 6.20 2.60
CA LEU A 63 -4.30 6.35 1.55
C LEU A 63 -3.85 5.54 0.34
N LEU A 64 -4.78 4.82 -0.25
CA LEU A 64 -4.56 3.92 -1.38
C LEU A 64 -5.46 4.36 -2.52
N LYS A 65 -4.89 4.52 -3.72
CA LYS A 65 -5.65 4.75 -4.95
C LYS A 65 -5.33 3.63 -5.93
N LYS A 66 -6.34 2.83 -6.24
CA LYS A 66 -6.23 1.77 -7.24
C LYS A 66 -6.17 2.38 -8.64
N ILE A 67 -5.17 1.98 -9.42
CA ILE A 67 -4.93 2.43 -10.81
C ILE A 67 -5.45 1.39 -11.80
N ASN A 68 -5.22 0.10 -11.53
CA ASN A 68 -5.76 -1.05 -12.24
C ASN A 68 -5.90 -2.23 -11.27
N ASP A 69 -6.12 -3.45 -11.77
CA ASP A 69 -6.40 -4.63 -10.93
C ASP A 69 -5.34 -4.90 -9.85
N TYR A 70 -4.07 -4.63 -10.13
CA TYR A 70 -2.97 -4.93 -9.23
C TYR A 70 -2.07 -3.72 -8.90
N GLU A 71 -2.28 -2.56 -9.52
CA GLU A 71 -1.46 -1.39 -9.28
C GLU A 71 -2.15 -0.35 -8.41
N PHE A 72 -1.41 0.15 -7.43
CA PHE A 72 -1.86 1.15 -6.46
C PHE A 72 -0.87 2.30 -6.36
N ILE A 73 -1.39 3.52 -6.23
CA ILE A 73 -0.64 4.61 -5.61
C ILE A 73 -0.86 4.50 -4.11
N ILE A 74 0.25 4.41 -3.37
CA ILE A 74 0.24 4.42 -1.91
C ILE A 74 0.73 5.77 -1.46
N PHE A 75 -0.04 6.42 -0.61
CA PHE A 75 0.35 7.62 0.11
C PHE A 75 0.46 7.30 1.60
N LEU A 76 1.61 7.63 2.18
CA LEU A 76 1.93 7.44 3.58
C LEU A 76 2.14 8.81 4.23
N GLN A 77 1.44 9.04 5.33
CA GLN A 77 1.70 10.17 6.21
C GLN A 77 2.18 9.68 7.57
N ILE A 78 3.30 10.23 8.03
CA ILE A 78 3.81 10.06 9.39
C ILE A 78 4.03 11.47 9.94
N GLU A 79 3.22 11.87 10.92
CA GLU A 79 3.23 13.24 11.45
C GLU A 79 3.05 14.26 10.31
N ASN A 80 4.02 15.16 10.13
CA ASN A 80 4.02 16.19 9.07
C ASN A 80 4.84 15.77 7.83
N GLN A 81 5.32 14.53 7.78
CA GLN A 81 6.08 13.99 6.66
C GLN A 81 5.19 13.12 5.78
N PHE A 82 5.47 13.14 4.50
CA PHE A 82 4.67 12.46 3.49
C PHE A 82 5.57 11.74 2.49
N GLU A 83 5.13 10.59 2.04
CA GLU A 83 5.80 9.80 1.01
C GLU A 83 4.74 9.12 0.15
N SER A 84 4.96 9.07 -1.16
CA SER A 84 4.11 8.33 -2.08
C SER A 84 4.90 7.48 -3.05
N TRP A 85 4.35 6.32 -3.41
CA TRP A 85 4.96 5.44 -4.41
C TRP A 85 3.91 4.59 -5.12
N VAL A 86 4.26 4.11 -6.31
CA VAL A 86 3.47 3.10 -7.02
C VAL A 86 3.86 1.71 -6.51
N TYR A 87 2.86 0.89 -6.26
CA TYR A 87 3.01 -0.50 -5.82
C TYR A 87 2.25 -1.43 -6.75
N VAL A 88 2.91 -2.52 -7.15
CA VAL A 88 2.31 -3.62 -7.92
C VAL A 88 2.07 -4.80 -6.97
N ASP A 89 0.81 -5.22 -6.83
CA ASP A 89 0.38 -6.30 -5.95
C ASP A 89 0.51 -7.67 -6.61
N GLY A 90 1.76 -8.10 -6.77
CA GLY A 90 2.07 -9.43 -7.29
C GLY A 90 1.53 -10.58 -6.42
N ILE A 91 1.25 -10.35 -5.12
CA ILE A 91 0.65 -11.38 -4.27
C ILE A 91 -0.81 -11.64 -4.69
N ARG A 92 -1.60 -10.58 -4.94
CA ARG A 92 -2.97 -10.74 -5.45
C ARG A 92 -2.96 -11.41 -6.82
N GLU A 93 -2.13 -10.93 -7.74
CA GLU A 93 -2.01 -11.49 -9.10
C GLU A 93 -1.71 -12.99 -9.07
N GLU A 94 -0.74 -13.40 -8.26
CA GLU A 94 -0.33 -14.80 -8.11
C GLU A 94 -1.40 -15.67 -7.45
N LYS A 95 -2.08 -15.16 -6.41
CA LYS A 95 -3.24 -15.85 -5.80
C LYS A 95 -4.32 -16.14 -6.84
N GLU A 96 -4.68 -15.14 -7.64
CA GLU A 96 -5.68 -15.31 -8.69
C GLU A 96 -5.24 -16.31 -9.76
N ARG A 97 -3.96 -16.33 -10.12
CA ARG A 97 -3.41 -17.33 -11.04
C ARG A 97 -3.57 -18.74 -10.47
N PHE A 98 -3.19 -18.96 -9.21
CA PHE A 98 -3.35 -20.29 -8.59
C PHE A 98 -4.81 -20.73 -8.47
N LEU A 99 -5.73 -19.83 -8.14
CA LEU A 99 -7.16 -20.15 -8.15
C LEU A 99 -7.65 -20.54 -9.54
N LYS A 100 -7.19 -19.85 -10.60
CA LYS A 100 -7.51 -20.19 -12.01
C LYS A 100 -6.96 -21.58 -12.38
N ASP A 101 -5.80 -21.94 -11.84
CA ASP A 101 -5.18 -23.26 -12.03
C ASP A 101 -5.78 -24.36 -11.13
N GLY A 102 -6.77 -24.04 -10.28
CA GLY A 102 -7.37 -24.98 -9.33
C GLY A 102 -6.49 -25.32 -8.12
N LYS A 103 -5.42 -24.56 -7.87
CA LYS A 103 -4.49 -24.73 -6.74
C LYS A 103 -4.94 -23.88 -5.57
N ASN A 104 -5.61 -24.48 -4.60
CA ASN A 104 -6.20 -23.76 -3.47
C ASN A 104 -5.45 -23.95 -2.14
N ASP A 105 -4.39 -24.77 -2.12
CA ASP A 105 -3.63 -25.18 -0.93
C ASP A 105 -2.24 -24.54 -0.84
N HIS A 106 -1.90 -23.63 -1.76
CA HIS A 106 -0.58 -23.01 -1.78
C HIS A 106 -0.37 -22.02 -0.61
N PRO A 107 0.82 -21.96 0.02
CA PRO A 107 1.11 -21.05 1.14
C PRO A 107 0.86 -19.56 0.85
N ILE A 108 0.81 -19.16 -0.43
CA ILE A 108 0.56 -17.76 -0.83
C ILE A 108 -0.76 -17.22 -0.28
N PHE A 109 -1.77 -18.08 -0.12
CA PHE A 109 -3.07 -17.68 0.42
C PHE A 109 -3.01 -17.24 1.88
N GLN A 110 -1.92 -17.56 2.60
CA GLN A 110 -1.69 -17.13 3.97
C GLN A 110 -1.17 -15.69 4.06
N TYR A 111 -0.62 -15.14 2.98
CA TYR A 111 -0.05 -13.79 2.96
C TYR A 111 -1.12 -12.78 2.58
N ILE A 112 -1.17 -11.68 3.32
CA ILE A 112 -2.06 -10.56 3.01
C ILE A 112 -1.44 -9.66 1.93
N SER A 113 -2.27 -9.28 0.96
CA SER A 113 -1.90 -8.40 -0.15
C SER A 113 -2.38 -6.95 0.07
N ILE A 114 -1.94 -6.00 -0.76
CA ILE A 114 -2.47 -4.63 -0.71
C ILE A 114 -3.93 -4.60 -1.19
N SER A 115 -4.29 -5.38 -2.21
CA SER A 115 -5.68 -5.57 -2.64
C SER A 115 -6.56 -6.12 -1.51
N ASP A 116 -6.08 -7.10 -0.73
CA ASP A 116 -6.81 -7.60 0.45
C ASP A 116 -7.09 -6.49 1.48
N LEU A 117 -6.11 -5.60 1.71
CA LEU A 117 -6.27 -4.44 2.58
C LEU A 117 -7.23 -3.41 1.98
N TYR A 118 -7.07 -3.09 0.70
CA TYR A 118 -7.90 -2.11 -0.01
C TYR A 118 -9.38 -2.49 0.00
N GLU A 119 -9.69 -3.73 -0.31
CA GLU A 119 -11.07 -4.21 -0.46
C GLU A 119 -11.80 -4.35 0.87
N ASN A 120 -11.08 -4.72 1.93
CA ASN A 120 -11.73 -5.16 3.19
C ASN A 120 -11.40 -4.29 4.41
N ASN A 121 -10.46 -3.35 4.29
CA ASN A 121 -9.93 -2.61 5.44
C ASN A 121 -9.82 -1.11 5.18
N CYS A 122 -10.38 -0.64 4.05
CA CYS A 122 -10.40 0.77 3.71
C CYS A 122 -11.81 1.34 3.60
N VAL A 123 -11.90 2.67 3.76
CA VAL A 123 -13.10 3.47 3.50
C VAL A 123 -12.74 4.63 2.58
N PHE A 124 -13.71 5.30 1.98
CA PHE A 124 -13.43 6.51 1.20
C PHE A 124 -12.70 7.55 2.06
N ALA A 125 -11.60 8.10 1.52
CA ALA A 125 -10.93 9.23 2.14
C ALA A 125 -11.84 10.48 2.03
N ASN A 126 -11.84 11.31 3.07
CA ASN A 126 -12.63 12.52 3.07
C ASN A 126 -11.97 13.66 2.24
N GLU A 127 -12.69 14.77 2.06
CA GLU A 127 -12.20 15.90 1.27
C GLU A 127 -10.95 16.56 1.88
N GLU A 128 -10.83 16.62 3.20
CA GLU A 128 -9.67 17.22 3.86
C GLU A 128 -8.41 16.38 3.66
N GLU A 129 -8.55 15.06 3.78
CA GLU A 129 -7.48 14.09 3.56
C GLU A 129 -7.00 14.11 2.11
N THR A 130 -7.90 14.31 1.16
CA THR A 130 -7.57 14.37 -0.27
C THR A 130 -7.06 15.73 -0.74
N LYS A 131 -7.41 16.84 -0.06
CA LYS A 131 -6.83 18.18 -0.33
C LYS A 131 -5.32 18.20 -0.14
N ILE A 132 -4.82 17.50 0.89
CA ILE A 132 -3.38 17.36 1.16
C ILE A 132 -2.66 16.70 -0.03
N LEU A 133 -3.33 15.77 -0.73
CA LEU A 133 -2.80 15.07 -1.90
C LEU A 133 -2.75 15.99 -3.12
N ASN A 134 -3.86 16.69 -3.40
CA ASN A 134 -4.00 17.52 -4.61
C ASN A 134 -3.07 18.74 -4.61
N SER A 135 -2.72 19.28 -3.44
CA SER A 135 -1.72 20.36 -3.33
C SER A 135 -0.31 19.97 -3.79
N LYS A 136 -0.03 18.66 -3.90
CA LYS A 136 1.30 18.14 -4.24
C LYS A 136 1.43 17.60 -5.65
N ASP A 137 0.32 17.19 -6.28
CA ASP A 137 0.30 16.89 -7.72
C ASP A 137 0.47 18.17 -8.60
N SER A 138 0.43 19.35 -7.99
CA SER A 138 0.55 20.66 -8.65
C SER A 138 1.90 21.36 -8.44
N ALA A 139 2.90 20.67 -7.86
CA ALA A 139 4.22 21.22 -7.53
C ALA A 139 5.35 20.54 -8.31
#